data_AF-A0A258V4F6-F1
#
_entry.id   AF-A0A258V4F6-F1
#
_cell.length_a   1.000
_cell.length_b   1.000
_cell.length_c   1.000
_cell.angle_alpha   90.00
_cell.angle_beta   90.00
_cell.angle_gamma   90.00
#
_symmetry.space_group_name_H-M   'P 1'
#
loop_
_entity.id
_entity.type
_entity.pdbx_description
1 polymer ?
#
loop_
_entity_poly.entity_id
_entity_poly.type
_entity_poly.pdbx_seq_one_letter_code
_entity_poly.pdbx_strand_id
1 'polypeptide(L)'
;MASAGNPGAVIGAANRQRVLEFLLTHPGCKNSDCASATGLSIMAVSRHVKAIRDLWPVIHQSAPGGTGHHQRSASMAEPSTLPDFNPSGSDVVATIKAKTEDLLAYLRDNVPNNRERSIAVTNYEQAAMWAVKANFT
;
A
#
# COMPACT_ATOMS: atom_id res chain seq x y z
N MET A 1 23.47 -33.72 -18.48
CA MET A 1 22.69 -34.28 -17.35
C MET A 1 22.51 -33.17 -16.32
N ALA A 2 21.28 -32.70 -16.11
CA ALA A 2 21.00 -31.54 -15.26
C ALA A 2 21.28 -31.85 -13.78
N SER A 3 21.92 -30.92 -13.06
CA SER A 3 22.17 -31.07 -11.63
C SER A 3 20.83 -31.08 -10.88
N ALA A 4 20.47 -32.20 -10.26
CA ALA A 4 19.38 -32.21 -9.29
C ALA A 4 19.78 -31.28 -8.14
N GLY A 5 19.16 -30.09 -8.09
CA GLY A 5 19.39 -29.11 -7.02
C GLY A 5 19.15 -29.75 -5.65
N ASN A 6 19.79 -29.23 -4.60
CA ASN A 6 19.70 -29.84 -3.29
C ASN A 6 18.22 -30.04 -2.87
N PRO A 7 17.87 -31.15 -2.19
CA PRO A 7 16.47 -31.46 -1.88
C PRO A 7 15.77 -30.34 -1.09
N GLY A 8 16.51 -29.63 -0.24
CA GLY A 8 15.99 -28.49 0.52
C GLY A 8 15.52 -27.33 -0.36
N ALA A 9 16.24 -27.02 -1.45
CA ALA A 9 15.88 -25.98 -2.40
C ALA A 9 14.64 -26.37 -3.21
N VAL A 10 14.54 -27.65 -3.60
CA VAL A 10 13.36 -28.18 -4.31
C VAL A 10 12.12 -28.10 -3.43
N ILE A 11 12.22 -28.56 -2.18
CA ILE A 11 11.12 -28.49 -1.20
C ILE A 11 10.76 -27.03 -0.89
N GLY A 12 11.76 -26.18 -0.71
CA GLY A 12 11.56 -24.75 -0.47
C GLY A 12 10.86 -24.03 -1.63
N ALA A 13 11.18 -24.40 -2.87
CA ALA A 13 10.51 -23.86 -4.06
C ALA A 13 9.05 -24.34 -4.13
N ALA A 14 8.80 -25.64 -3.93
CA ALA A 14 7.44 -26.19 -3.91
C ALA A 14 6.56 -25.56 -2.82
N ASN A 15 7.10 -25.40 -1.60
CA ASN A 15 6.37 -24.75 -0.51
C ASN A 15 6.06 -23.27 -0.81
N ARG A 16 7.01 -22.55 -1.41
CA ARG A 16 6.81 -21.16 -1.85
C ARG A 16 5.70 -21.06 -2.89
N GLN A 17 5.66 -22.00 -3.84
CA GLN A 17 4.63 -22.06 -4.87
C GLN A 17 3.24 -22.27 -4.27
N ARG A 18 3.09 -23.23 -3.33
CA ARG A 18 1.81 -23.43 -2.62
C ARG A 18 1.35 -22.20 -1.86
N VAL A 19 2.28 -21.51 -1.19
CA VAL A 19 1.98 -20.24 -0.49
C VAL A 19 1.51 -19.18 -1.48
N LEU A 20 2.18 -19.03 -2.64
CA LEU A 20 1.78 -18.09 -3.68
C LEU A 20 0.37 -18.37 -4.20
N GLU A 21 0.08 -19.62 -4.56
CA GLU A 21 -1.23 -20.04 -5.07
C GLU A 21 -2.36 -19.77 -4.06
N PHE A 22 -2.11 -20.04 -2.77
CA PHE A 22 -3.06 -19.75 -1.72
C PHE A 22 -3.33 -18.24 -1.59
N LEU A 23 -2.27 -17.40 -1.60
CA LEU A 23 -2.40 -15.95 -1.46
C LEU A 23 -3.12 -15.30 -2.65
N LEU A 24 -2.94 -15.84 -3.86
CA LEU A 24 -3.63 -15.36 -5.06
C LEU A 24 -5.14 -15.62 -5.01
N THR A 25 -5.56 -16.70 -4.36
CA THR A 25 -6.98 -17.08 -4.23
C THR A 25 -7.64 -16.53 -2.97
N HIS A 26 -6.85 -16.12 -1.96
CA HIS A 26 -7.33 -15.63 -0.66
C HIS A 26 -6.70 -14.27 -0.31
N PRO A 27 -7.04 -13.20 -1.05
CA PRO A 27 -6.47 -11.89 -0.81
C PRO A 27 -6.82 -11.38 0.59
N GLY A 28 -5.81 -10.90 1.32
CA GLY A 28 -5.98 -10.36 2.68
C GLY A 28 -6.05 -11.39 3.81
N CYS A 29 -5.85 -12.69 3.54
CA CYS A 29 -5.75 -13.70 4.60
C CYS A 29 -4.56 -13.45 5.54
N LYS A 30 -4.65 -13.99 6.77
CA LYS A 30 -3.53 -13.94 7.73
C LYS A 30 -2.53 -15.04 7.42
N ASN A 31 -1.27 -14.85 7.83
CA ASN A 31 -0.24 -15.89 7.74
C ASN A 31 -0.64 -17.18 8.51
N SER A 32 -1.43 -17.06 9.59
CA SER A 32 -1.99 -18.21 10.32
C SER A 32 -2.93 -19.06 9.48
N ASP A 33 -3.72 -18.42 8.62
CA ASP A 33 -4.73 -19.08 7.80
C ASP A 33 -4.02 -19.82 6.65
N CYS A 34 -3.05 -19.17 6.03
CA CYS A 34 -2.18 -19.79 5.03
C CYS A 34 -1.35 -20.95 5.61
N ALA A 35 -0.83 -20.82 6.83
CA ALA A 35 -0.11 -21.89 7.52
C ALA A 35 -0.99 -23.13 7.73
N SER A 36 -2.20 -22.92 8.25
CA SER A 36 -3.19 -23.99 8.44
C SER A 36 -3.55 -24.68 7.12
N ALA A 37 -3.79 -23.91 6.05
CA ALA A 37 -4.20 -24.44 4.75
C ALA A 37 -3.07 -25.18 4.00
N THR A 38 -1.82 -24.75 4.17
CA THR A 38 -0.66 -25.32 3.47
C THR A 38 0.06 -26.41 4.26
N GLY A 39 -0.31 -26.63 5.52
CA GLY A 39 0.38 -27.56 6.43
C GLY A 39 1.79 -27.09 6.81
N LEU A 40 2.09 -25.80 6.65
CA LEU A 40 3.39 -25.21 6.94
C LEU A 40 3.36 -24.50 8.30
N SER A 41 4.53 -24.33 8.92
CA SER A 41 4.63 -23.46 10.09
C SER A 41 4.46 -21.99 9.69
N ILE A 42 3.92 -21.18 10.61
CA ILE A 42 3.77 -19.72 10.41
C ILE A 42 5.12 -19.07 10.06
N MET A 43 6.23 -19.55 10.63
CA MET A 43 7.58 -19.09 10.32
C MET A 43 8.02 -19.43 8.89
N ALA A 44 7.67 -20.62 8.38
CA ALA A 44 7.93 -21.00 7.00
C ALA A 44 7.12 -20.13 6.03
N VAL A 45 5.82 -19.95 6.29
CA VAL A 45 4.95 -19.05 5.50
C VAL A 45 5.52 -17.63 5.48
N SER A 46 5.89 -17.08 6.63
CA SER A 46 6.42 -15.71 6.72
C SER A 46 7.70 -15.52 5.89
N ARG A 47 8.60 -16.52 5.88
CA ARG A 47 9.81 -16.49 5.02
C ARG A 47 9.48 -16.61 3.54
N HIS A 48 8.50 -17.42 3.17
CA HIS A 48 8.06 -17.54 1.78
C HIS A 48 7.36 -16.28 1.29
N VAL A 49 6.50 -15.65 2.10
CA VAL A 49 5.86 -14.36 1.81
C VAL A 49 6.90 -13.29 1.54
N LYS A 50 7.95 -13.21 2.38
CA LYS A 50 9.05 -12.27 2.15
C LYS A 50 9.71 -12.50 0.78
N ALA A 51 10.09 -13.74 0.49
CA ALA A 51 10.71 -14.06 -0.80
C ALA A 51 9.78 -13.83 -2.00
N ILE A 52 8.46 -14.04 -1.86
CA ILE A 52 7.48 -13.73 -2.91
C ILE A 52 7.42 -12.21 -3.17
N ARG A 53 7.43 -11.40 -2.10
CA ARG A 53 7.47 -9.93 -2.24
C ARG A 53 8.75 -9.46 -2.92
N ASP A 54 9.89 -10.06 -2.60
CA ASP A 54 11.17 -9.73 -3.24
C ASP A 54 11.15 -10.05 -4.76
N LEU A 55 10.34 -11.02 -5.19
CA LEU A 55 10.15 -11.40 -6.59
C LEU A 55 9.07 -10.59 -7.32
N TRP A 56 8.28 -9.78 -6.60
CA TRP A 56 7.17 -9.01 -7.18
C TRP A 56 7.58 -8.10 -8.36
N PRO A 57 8.73 -7.40 -8.33
CA PRO A 57 9.16 -6.57 -9.46
C PRO A 57 9.39 -7.36 -10.76
N VAL A 58 9.77 -8.63 -10.66
CA VAL A 58 10.05 -9.52 -11.80
C VAL A 58 8.76 -10.15 -12.33
N ILE A 59 7.83 -10.52 -11.43
CA ILE A 59 6.54 -11.12 -11.78
C ILE A 59 5.70 -10.12 -12.60
N HIS A 60 5.72 -8.83 -12.27
CA HIS A 60 4.96 -7.80 -13.01
C HIS A 60 5.53 -7.47 -14.41
N GLN A 61 6.77 -7.83 -14.71
CA GLN A 61 7.38 -7.60 -16.03
C GLN A 61 7.10 -8.74 -17.03
N SER A 62 6.63 -9.90 -16.56
CA SER A 62 6.56 -11.13 -17.37
C SER A 62 5.14 -11.56 -17.79
N ALA A 63 4.11 -10.77 -17.47
CA ALA A 63 2.73 -11.05 -17.89
C ALA A 63 2.53 -10.71 -19.39
N PRO A 64 1.97 -11.62 -20.22
CA PRO A 64 1.68 -11.34 -21.61
C PRO A 64 0.54 -10.32 -21.69
N GLY A 65 0.90 -9.08 -22.00
CA GLY A 65 0.04 -7.90 -21.84
C GLY A 65 0.73 -6.73 -21.15
N GLY A 66 1.99 -6.90 -20.71
CA GLY A 66 2.87 -5.80 -20.35
C GLY A 66 3.09 -4.88 -21.55
N THR A 67 2.18 -3.94 -21.75
CA THR A 67 2.51 -2.68 -22.41
C THR A 67 3.79 -2.18 -21.77
N GLY A 68 4.73 -1.78 -22.64
CA GLY A 68 6.12 -1.56 -22.28
C GLY A 68 6.31 -0.63 -21.09
N HIS A 69 7.57 -0.43 -20.74
CA HIS A 69 8.00 0.74 -19.99
C HIS A 69 7.41 2.02 -20.60
N HIS A 70 6.20 2.40 -20.21
CA HIS A 70 6.05 3.68 -19.60
C HIS A 70 6.94 3.59 -18.38
N GLN A 71 8.13 4.16 -18.51
CA GLN A 71 8.61 5.03 -17.48
C GLN A 71 7.40 5.84 -17.04
N ARG A 72 6.68 5.34 -16.03
CA ARG A 72 5.96 6.21 -15.13
C ARG A 72 7.10 7.04 -14.57
N SER A 73 7.43 8.14 -15.25
CA SER A 73 7.40 9.40 -14.54
C SER A 73 6.26 9.25 -13.58
N ALA A 74 6.56 9.25 -12.28
CA ALA A 74 5.53 9.56 -11.32
C ALA A 74 5.01 10.94 -11.74
N SER A 75 4.11 11.00 -12.73
CA SER A 75 3.00 11.90 -12.65
C SER A 75 2.41 11.49 -11.32
N MET A 76 2.75 12.27 -10.29
CA MET A 76 2.07 12.22 -9.02
C MET A 76 0.61 12.08 -9.39
N ALA A 77 0.04 10.89 -9.14
CA ALA A 77 -1.36 10.71 -9.44
C ALA A 77 -2.05 11.83 -8.67
N GLU A 78 -2.73 12.72 -9.39
CA GLU A 78 -3.48 13.82 -8.79
C GLU A 78 -4.24 13.22 -7.62
N PRO A 79 -4.05 13.74 -6.39
CA PRO A 79 -4.65 13.14 -5.22
C PRO A 79 -6.15 12.98 -5.49
N SER A 80 -6.67 11.75 -5.31
CA SER A 80 -8.07 11.36 -5.59
C SER A 80 -9.11 12.15 -4.77
N THR A 81 -8.67 13.09 -3.96
CA THR A 81 -9.48 14.03 -3.21
C THR A 81 -10.11 15.02 -4.18
N LEU A 82 -11.44 14.97 -4.32
CA LEU A 82 -12.23 16.01 -4.98
C LEU A 82 -12.06 17.32 -4.19
N PRO A 83 -11.30 18.31 -4.68
CA PRO A 83 -10.98 19.52 -3.91
C PRO A 83 -12.28 20.27 -3.55
N ASP A 84 -13.19 20.31 -4.51
CA ASP A 84 -14.45 21.05 -4.45
C ASP A 84 -15.60 20.27 -3.78
N PHE A 85 -15.33 19.12 -3.16
CA PHE A 85 -16.37 18.31 -2.53
C PHE A 85 -16.92 19.00 -1.26
N ASN A 86 -17.95 19.83 -1.42
CA ASN A 86 -18.67 20.47 -0.31
C ASN A 86 -20.18 20.33 -0.55
N PRO A 87 -20.77 19.13 -0.36
CA PRO A 87 -22.17 18.87 -0.70
C PRO A 87 -23.18 19.71 0.10
N SER A 88 -22.77 20.31 1.23
CA SER A 88 -23.62 21.22 2.00
C SER A 88 -23.60 22.66 1.49
N GLY A 89 -22.66 23.03 0.61
CA GLY A 89 -22.45 24.42 0.18
C GLY A 89 -22.04 25.37 1.31
N SER A 90 -21.60 24.85 2.46
CA SER A 90 -21.28 25.69 3.64
C SER A 90 -19.97 26.46 3.44
N ASP A 91 -20.02 27.78 3.59
CA ASP A 91 -18.85 28.65 3.58
C ASP A 91 -17.87 28.33 4.72
N VAL A 92 -18.38 27.84 5.85
CA VAL A 92 -17.55 27.41 7.00
C VAL A 92 -16.75 26.18 6.63
N VAL A 93 -17.38 25.18 5.99
CA VAL A 93 -16.69 23.97 5.50
C VAL A 93 -15.63 24.32 4.45
N ALA A 94 -15.96 25.21 3.50
CA ALA A 94 -15.02 25.69 2.50
C ALA A 94 -13.81 26.40 3.15
N THR A 95 -14.06 27.25 4.14
CA THR A 95 -13.01 27.98 4.87
C THR A 95 -12.10 27.05 5.66
N ILE A 96 -12.67 26.04 6.34
CA ILE A 96 -11.88 25.04 7.09
C ILE A 96 -10.93 24.29 6.14
N LYS A 97 -11.44 23.86 4.98
CA LYS A 97 -10.64 23.17 3.97
C LYS A 97 -9.51 24.05 3.44
N ALA A 98 -9.81 25.29 3.05
CA ALA A 98 -8.82 26.23 2.53
C ALA A 98 -7.67 26.47 3.54
N LYS A 99 -8.02 26.75 4.81
CA LYS A 99 -7.01 26.96 5.86
C LYS A 99 -6.17 25.71 6.14
N THR A 100 -6.76 24.53 5.99
CA THR A 100 -6.02 23.27 6.15
C THR A 100 -5.02 23.11 5.01
N GLU A 101 -5.43 23.36 3.77
CA GLU A 101 -4.51 23.26 2.63
C GLU A 101 -3.37 24.27 2.73
N ASP A 102 -3.65 25.52 3.12
CA ASP A 102 -2.61 26.54 3.35
C ASP A 102 -1.56 26.07 4.38
N LEU A 103 -2.02 25.46 5.47
CA LEU A 103 -1.14 24.92 6.50
C LEU A 103 -0.32 23.73 5.99
N LEU A 104 -0.94 22.81 5.25
CA LEU A 104 -0.25 21.67 4.66
C LEU A 104 0.79 22.12 3.63
N ALA A 105 0.50 23.13 2.80
CA ALA A 105 1.44 23.75 1.90
C ALA A 105 2.64 24.35 2.65
N TYR A 106 2.37 25.13 3.71
CA TYR A 106 3.43 25.70 4.55
C TYR A 106 4.35 24.63 5.15
N LEU A 107 3.79 23.50 5.61
CA LEU A 107 4.58 22.37 6.12
C LEU A 107 5.44 21.72 5.03
N ARG A 108 4.91 21.54 3.82
CA ARG A 108 5.65 20.95 2.70
C ARG A 108 6.85 21.82 2.31
N ASP A 109 6.68 23.14 2.36
CA ASP A 109 7.70 24.12 1.98
C ASP A 109 8.76 24.36 3.07
N ASN A 110 8.37 24.30 4.35
CA ASN A 110 9.22 24.75 5.45
C ASN A 110 9.73 23.63 6.36
N VAL A 111 9.12 22.44 6.35
CA VAL A 111 9.51 21.33 7.22
C VAL A 111 10.20 20.24 6.39
N PRO A 112 11.33 19.67 6.84
CA PRO A 112 12.00 18.59 6.15
C PRO A 112 11.10 17.38 5.87
N ASN A 113 11.37 16.66 4.78
CA ASN A 113 10.65 15.43 4.45
C ASN A 113 11.05 14.26 5.36
N ASN A 114 10.60 14.31 6.60
CA ASN A 114 10.85 13.30 7.62
C ASN A 114 9.53 12.69 8.13
N ARG A 115 9.68 11.72 9.04
CA ARG A 115 8.55 10.98 9.62
C ARG A 115 7.63 11.91 10.41
N GLU A 116 8.19 12.88 11.11
CA GLU A 116 7.48 13.85 11.93
C GLU A 116 6.56 14.72 11.06
N ARG A 117 7.03 15.17 9.88
CA ARG A 117 6.20 15.90 8.93
C ARG A 117 5.03 15.05 8.44
N SER A 118 5.27 13.78 8.09
CA SER A 118 4.20 12.88 7.68
C SER A 118 3.14 12.68 8.77
N ILE A 119 3.57 12.53 10.03
CA ILE A 119 2.66 12.42 11.17
C ILE A 119 1.86 13.72 11.37
N ALA A 120 2.51 14.88 11.25
CA ALA A 120 1.85 16.17 11.37
C ALA A 120 0.77 16.36 10.29
N VAL A 121 1.10 16.07 9.02
CA VAL A 121 0.14 16.13 7.89
C VAL A 121 -1.10 15.28 8.19
N THR A 122 -0.91 14.01 8.56
CA THR A 122 -2.03 13.12 8.90
C THR A 122 -2.87 13.68 10.04
N ASN A 123 -2.25 14.20 11.09
CA ASN A 123 -3.00 14.76 12.22
C ASN A 123 -3.83 16.00 11.84
N TYR A 124 -3.29 16.88 11.00
CA TYR A 124 -4.03 18.05 10.51
C TYR A 124 -5.20 17.65 9.61
N GLU A 125 -5.03 16.67 8.73
CA GLU A 125 -6.12 16.13 7.91
C GLU A 125 -7.25 15.55 8.77
N GLN A 126 -6.92 14.79 9.82
CA GLN A 126 -7.90 14.24 10.75
C GLN A 126 -8.61 15.35 11.55
N ALA A 127 -7.87 16.36 12.01
CA ALA A 127 -8.46 17.51 12.71
C ALA A 127 -9.44 18.28 11.81
N ALA A 128 -9.08 18.51 10.54
CA ALA A 128 -9.95 19.16 9.56
C ALA A 128 -11.24 18.36 9.32
N MET A 129 -11.15 17.04 9.21
CA MET A 129 -12.32 16.16 9.10
C MET A 129 -13.26 16.32 10.30
N TRP A 130 -12.74 16.30 11.53
CA TRP A 130 -13.56 16.48 12.73
C TRP A 130 -14.18 17.88 12.83
N ALA A 131 -13.44 18.92 12.44
CA ALA A 131 -13.96 20.29 12.38
C ALA A 131 -15.11 20.42 11.38
N VAL A 132 -15.00 19.83 10.19
CA VAL A 132 -16.10 19.76 9.22
C VAL A 132 -17.30 19.04 9.81
N LYS A 133 -17.08 17.87 10.42
CA LYS A 133 -18.16 17.07 11.03
C LYS A 133 -18.91 17.81 12.14
N ALA A 134 -18.20 18.61 12.94
CA ALA A 134 -18.79 19.39 14.03
C ALA A 134 -19.83 20.42 13.57
N ASN A 135 -19.85 20.81 12.29
CA ASN A 135 -20.86 21.69 11.74
C ASN A 135 -22.23 21.01 11.51
N PHE A 136 -22.32 19.69 11.72
CA PHE A 136 -23.52 18.88 11.42
C PHE A 136 -23.96 17.98 12.60
N THR A 137 -23.44 18.24 13.80
CA THR A 137 -23.73 17.47 15.03
C THR A 137 -24.64 18.22 15.98
#